data_AF-A0A7C4SEK9-F1
#
_entry.id   AF-A0A7C4SEK9-F1
#
_cell.length_a   1.000
_cell.length_b   1.000
_cell.length_c   1.000
_cell.angle_alpha   90.00
_cell.angle_beta   90.00
_cell.angle_gamma   90.00
#
_symmetry.space_group_name_H-M   'P 1'
#
loop_
_entity.id
_entity.type
_entity.pdbx_description
1 polymer ?
#
loop_
_entity_poly.entity_id
_entity_poly.type
_entity_poly.pdbx_seq_one_letter_code
_entity_poly.pdbx_strand_id
1 'polypeptide(L)'
;LALLSVATPLVVGLVLQVEALGAFLAGSILVGQLLAVFMANAGAAWDNAKKRVENEPRDPARNLGKGSERHKASVVGDTVGDPLKGTAGPAINPMIKAVNLVSVLAAPIIVQFRGVLTTGTLLAIGAAVVVLLTVLLWVVWQSKREVPELAGAPASGSGQ
;
A
#
# COMPACT_ATOMS: atom_id res chain seq x y z
N LEU A 1 1.42 0.76 4.84
CA LEU A 1 0.42 -0.11 5.49
C LEU A 1 -0.93 0.60 5.65
N ALA A 2 -1.03 1.70 6.40
CA ALA A 2 -2.31 2.40 6.63
C ALA A 2 -3.07 2.74 5.33
N LEU A 3 -2.41 3.33 4.33
CA LEU A 3 -3.03 3.64 3.04
C LEU A 3 -3.60 2.39 2.35
N LEU A 4 -2.85 1.28 2.32
CA LEU A 4 -3.31 0.03 1.72
C LEU A 4 -4.49 -0.57 2.51
N SER A 5 -4.45 -0.51 3.84
CA SER A 5 -5.54 -1.03 4.68
C SER A 5 -6.86 -0.29 4.48
N VAL A 6 -6.82 0.97 4.05
CA VAL A 6 -8.00 1.78 3.74
C VAL A 6 -8.38 1.66 2.27
N ALA A 7 -7.43 1.83 1.36
CA ALA A 7 -7.71 1.89 -0.07
C ALA A 7 -8.12 0.53 -0.64
N THR A 8 -7.45 -0.56 -0.28
CA THR A 8 -7.70 -1.89 -0.84
C THR A 8 -9.13 -2.38 -0.63
N PRO A 9 -9.70 -2.40 0.58
CA PRO A 9 -11.09 -2.85 0.75
C PRO A 9 -12.10 -1.95 0.04
N LEU A 10 -11.84 -0.65 -0.10
CA LEU A 10 -12.70 0.25 -0.86
C LEU A 10 -12.65 -0.07 -2.37
N VAL A 11 -11.46 -0.29 -2.92
CA VAL A 11 -11.31 -0.66 -4.33
C VAL A 11 -11.97 -2.01 -4.62
N VAL A 12 -11.72 -3.02 -3.77
CA VAL A 12 -12.35 -4.34 -3.91
C VAL A 12 -13.88 -4.22 -3.82
N GLY A 13 -14.39 -3.52 -2.82
CA GLY A 13 -15.81 -3.36 -2.61
C GLY A 13 -16.52 -2.58 -3.71
N LEU A 14 -15.94 -1.48 -4.20
CA LEU A 14 -16.54 -0.65 -5.23
C LEU A 14 -16.48 -1.28 -6.63
N VAL A 15 -15.39 -1.99 -6.95
CA VAL A 15 -15.19 -2.59 -8.28
C VAL A 15 -15.80 -3.98 -8.38
N LEU A 16 -15.63 -4.81 -7.35
CA LEU A 16 -16.02 -6.23 -7.36
C LEU A 16 -17.26 -6.55 -6.50
N GLN A 17 -17.85 -5.52 -5.86
CA GLN A 17 -19.05 -5.64 -5.02
C GLN A 17 -18.82 -6.40 -3.70
N VAL A 18 -19.90 -6.55 -2.93
CA VAL A 18 -19.89 -6.94 -1.52
C VAL A 18 -19.54 -8.41 -1.32
N GLU A 19 -19.92 -9.26 -2.27
CA GLU A 19 -19.63 -10.70 -2.26
C GLU A 19 -18.10 -10.95 -2.36
N ALA A 20 -17.43 -10.24 -3.27
CA ALA A 20 -15.97 -10.31 -3.40
C ALA A 20 -15.26 -9.67 -2.20
N LEU A 21 -15.79 -8.57 -1.64
CA LEU A 21 -15.28 -7.96 -0.41
C LEU A 21 -15.32 -8.94 0.77
N GLY A 22 -16.40 -9.72 0.90
CA GLY A 22 -16.53 -10.77 1.91
C GLY A 22 -15.47 -11.87 1.76
N ALA A 23 -15.25 -12.36 0.55
CA ALA A 23 -14.21 -13.37 0.27
C ALA A 23 -12.80 -12.81 0.53
N PHE A 24 -12.54 -11.56 0.14
CA PHE A 24 -11.28 -10.86 0.40
C PHE A 24 -11.00 -10.73 1.90
N LEU A 25 -12.00 -10.36 2.70
CA LEU A 25 -11.89 -10.29 4.16
C LEU A 25 -11.49 -11.64 4.75
N ALA A 26 -12.24 -12.70 4.43
CA ALA A 26 -11.96 -14.05 4.92
C ALA A 26 -10.53 -14.50 4.57
N GLY A 27 -10.10 -14.30 3.31
CA GLY A 27 -8.75 -14.64 2.87
C GLY A 27 -7.68 -13.82 3.58
N SER A 28 -7.88 -12.51 3.71
CA SER A 28 -6.91 -11.61 4.35
C SER A 28 -6.69 -11.93 5.83
N ILE A 29 -7.75 -12.30 6.55
CA ILE A 29 -7.69 -12.71 7.95
C ILE A 29 -6.91 -14.03 8.07
N LEU A 30 -7.29 -15.05 7.28
CA LEU A 30 -6.66 -16.37 7.35
C LEU A 30 -5.16 -16.31 7.02
N VAL A 31 -4.81 -15.71 5.88
CA VAL A 31 -3.42 -15.61 5.43
C VAL A 31 -2.63 -14.71 6.37
N GLY A 32 -3.19 -13.54 6.74
CA GLY A 32 -2.53 -12.58 7.62
C GLY A 32 -2.25 -13.17 9.00
N GLN A 33 -3.22 -13.88 9.60
CA GLN A 33 -3.04 -14.48 10.92
C GLN A 33 -1.94 -15.55 10.91
N LEU A 34 -1.94 -16.45 9.92
CA LEU A 34 -0.90 -17.47 9.79
C LEU A 34 0.48 -16.85 9.57
N LEU A 35 0.56 -15.81 8.74
CA LEU A 35 1.81 -15.10 8.46
C LEU A 35 2.34 -14.36 9.70
N ALA A 36 1.47 -13.72 10.48
CA ALA A 36 1.85 -13.01 11.70
C ALA A 36 2.48 -13.97 12.73
N VAL A 37 1.87 -15.14 12.93
CA VAL A 37 2.39 -16.18 13.83
C VAL A 37 3.71 -16.73 13.32
N PHE A 38 3.81 -17.01 12.01
CA PHE A 38 5.04 -17.47 11.39
C PHE A 38 6.19 -16.47 11.61
N MET A 39 5.98 -15.19 11.32
CA MET A 39 7.00 -14.14 11.46
C MET A 39 7.47 -13.98 12.91
N ALA A 40 6.54 -13.99 13.87
CA ALA A 40 6.86 -13.90 15.29
C ALA A 40 7.69 -15.10 15.75
N ASN A 41 7.26 -16.33 15.41
CA ASN A 41 7.91 -17.55 15.84
C ASN A 41 9.28 -17.75 15.17
N ALA A 42 9.37 -17.52 13.85
CA ALA A 42 10.63 -17.66 13.13
C ALA A 42 11.68 -16.66 13.61
N GLY A 43 11.31 -15.38 13.75
CA GLY A 43 12.22 -14.36 14.27
C GLY A 43 12.67 -14.66 15.70
N ALA A 44 11.76 -15.08 16.58
CA ALA A 44 12.10 -15.45 17.95
C ALA A 44 13.01 -16.70 18.00
N ALA A 45 12.78 -17.68 17.13
CA ALA A 45 13.60 -18.88 17.06
C ALA A 45 15.05 -18.55 16.65
N TRP A 46 15.25 -17.68 15.67
CA TRP A 46 16.60 -17.23 15.27
C TRP A 46 17.31 -16.44 16.38
N ASP A 47 16.62 -15.54 17.09
CA ASP A 47 17.21 -14.83 18.24
C ASP A 47 17.61 -15.80 19.36
N ASN A 48 16.74 -16.76 19.68
CA ASN A 48 17.01 -17.76 20.70
C ASN A 48 18.15 -18.71 20.29
N ALA A 49 18.26 -19.07 19.01
CA ALA A 49 19.37 -19.85 18.49
C ALA A 49 20.71 -19.08 18.61
N LYS A 50 20.71 -17.78 18.27
CA LYS A 50 21.87 -16.91 18.48
C LYS A 50 22.27 -16.85 19.95
N LYS A 51 21.32 -16.53 20.85
CA LYS A 51 21.54 -16.51 22.31
C LYS A 51 22.06 -17.85 22.84
N ARG A 52 21.59 -18.97 22.30
CA ARG A 52 22.08 -20.31 22.68
C ARG A 52 23.57 -20.47 22.37
N VAL A 53 24.01 -20.06 21.17
CA VAL A 53 25.43 -20.08 20.79
C VAL A 53 26.24 -19.09 21.62
N GLU A 54 25.69 -17.91 21.90
CA GLU A 54 26.36 -16.88 22.72
C GLU A 54 26.63 -17.31 24.16
N ASN A 55 25.81 -18.19 24.72
CA ASN A 55 25.94 -18.73 26.07
C ASN A 55 26.97 -19.87 26.18
N GLU A 56 27.52 -20.34 25.07
CA GLU A 56 28.56 -21.37 25.09
C GLU A 56 29.94 -20.78 25.39
N PRO A 57 30.89 -21.59 25.90
CA PRO A 57 32.27 -21.17 26.09
C PRO A 57 32.86 -20.62 24.78
N ARG A 58 33.60 -19.51 24.87
CA ARG A 58 34.25 -18.88 23.72
C ARG A 58 35.45 -19.70 23.27
N ASP A 59 35.23 -20.59 22.32
CA ASP A 59 36.27 -21.41 21.67
C ASP A 59 36.06 -21.42 20.14
N PRO A 60 36.60 -20.40 19.43
CA PRO A 60 36.47 -20.32 17.98
C PRO A 60 37.13 -21.47 17.21
N ALA A 61 38.17 -22.09 17.78
CA ALA A 61 38.87 -23.21 17.12
C ALA A 61 37.99 -24.47 17.04
N ARG A 62 37.06 -24.63 17.99
CA ARG A 62 36.04 -25.70 17.98
C ARG A 62 34.67 -25.24 17.47
N ASN A 63 34.58 -24.04 16.90
CA ASN A 63 33.33 -23.44 16.41
C ASN A 63 32.27 -23.20 17.51
N LEU A 64 32.73 -22.87 18.73
CA LEU A 64 31.89 -22.65 19.92
C LEU A 64 31.91 -21.18 20.37
N GLY A 65 30.79 -20.75 20.96
CA GLY A 65 30.70 -19.43 21.59
C GLY A 65 30.89 -18.27 20.62
N LYS A 66 31.05 -17.07 21.19
CA LYS A 66 31.14 -15.81 20.44
C LYS A 66 32.38 -15.73 19.54
N GLY A 67 32.18 -15.27 18.30
CA GLY A 67 33.25 -15.07 17.32
C GLY A 67 33.57 -16.30 16.46
N SER A 68 32.97 -17.46 16.76
CA SER A 68 32.98 -18.64 15.90
C SER A 68 32.21 -18.41 14.59
N GLU A 69 32.43 -19.26 13.58
CA GLU A 69 31.68 -19.21 12.32
C GLU A 69 30.18 -19.48 12.55
N ARG A 70 29.85 -20.44 13.41
CA ARG A 70 28.47 -20.75 13.82
C ARG A 70 27.79 -19.55 14.50
N HIS A 71 28.53 -18.79 15.31
CA HIS A 71 28.02 -17.55 15.89
C HIS A 71 27.76 -16.48 14.83
N LYS A 72 28.63 -16.32 13.83
CA LYS A 72 28.37 -15.38 12.73
C LYS A 72 27.12 -15.78 11.94
N ALA A 73 26.94 -17.06 11.65
CA ALA A 73 25.76 -17.57 10.96
C ALA A 73 24.46 -17.34 11.76
N SER A 74 24.49 -17.55 13.09
CA SER A 74 23.31 -17.30 13.93
C SER A 74 22.98 -15.81 14.06
N VAL A 75 23.99 -14.92 14.05
CA VAL A 75 23.78 -13.47 13.97
C VAL A 75 23.09 -13.09 12.66
N VAL A 76 23.52 -13.64 11.53
CA VAL A 76 22.84 -13.40 10.24
C VAL A 76 21.37 -13.85 10.32
N GLY A 77 21.09 -15.02 10.88
CA GLY A 77 19.71 -15.48 11.10
C GLY A 77 18.86 -14.52 11.92
N ASP A 78 19.40 -14.01 13.05
CA ASP A 78 18.70 -13.04 13.88
C ASP A 78 18.48 -11.69 13.17
N THR A 79 19.45 -11.22 12.38
CA THR A 79 19.29 -9.97 11.60
C THR A 79 18.19 -10.08 10.53
N VAL A 80 17.98 -11.26 9.95
CA VAL A 80 16.85 -11.53 9.06
C VAL A 80 15.54 -11.62 9.86
N GLY A 81 15.60 -12.18 11.07
CA GLY A 81 14.46 -12.32 11.97
C GLY A 81 13.98 -11.01 12.60
N ASP A 82 14.86 -10.03 12.79
CA ASP A 82 14.57 -8.77 13.50
C ASP A 82 13.40 -7.98 12.88
N PRO A 83 13.36 -7.72 11.55
CA PRO A 83 12.20 -7.10 10.92
C PRO A 83 10.91 -7.93 11.07
N LEU A 84 11.02 -9.26 11.12
CA LEU A 84 9.88 -10.16 11.20
C LEU A 84 9.24 -10.14 12.59
N LYS A 85 10.02 -10.36 13.66
CA LYS A 85 9.51 -10.36 15.05
C LYS A 85 9.26 -8.95 15.59
N GLY A 86 10.03 -7.95 15.14
CA GLY A 86 10.06 -6.62 15.72
C GLY A 86 9.27 -5.56 14.96
N THR A 87 8.80 -5.84 13.74
CA THR A 87 8.10 -4.84 12.92
C THR A 87 6.94 -5.44 12.14
N ALA A 88 7.20 -6.36 11.21
CA ALA A 88 6.19 -6.86 10.28
C ALA A 88 5.15 -7.76 10.97
N GLY A 89 5.59 -8.75 11.75
CA GLY A 89 4.71 -9.70 12.44
C GLY A 89 3.68 -9.00 13.33
N PRO A 90 4.11 -8.15 14.29
CA PRO A 90 3.19 -7.39 15.14
C PRO A 90 2.29 -6.41 14.37
N ALA A 91 2.74 -5.85 13.25
CA ALA A 91 1.97 -4.88 12.46
C ALA A 91 0.80 -5.50 11.65
N ILE A 92 0.83 -6.80 11.38
CA ILE A 92 -0.22 -7.48 10.63
C ILE A 92 -1.55 -7.48 11.41
N ASN A 93 -1.52 -7.63 12.74
CA ASN A 93 -2.76 -7.72 13.53
C ASN A 93 -3.56 -6.40 13.54
N PRO A 94 -2.95 -5.22 13.78
CA PRO A 94 -3.62 -3.93 13.58
C PRO A 94 -4.06 -3.70 12.13
N MET A 95 -3.28 -4.16 11.14
CA MET A 95 -3.62 -4.03 9.73
C MET A 95 -4.92 -4.78 9.40
N ILE A 96 -5.06 -6.04 9.83
CA ILE A 96 -6.29 -6.83 9.63
C ILE A 96 -7.48 -6.12 10.28
N LYS A 97 -7.30 -5.61 11.51
CA LYS A 97 -8.36 -4.88 12.22
C LYS A 97 -8.82 -3.62 11.46
N ALA A 98 -7.88 -2.87 10.88
CA ALA A 98 -8.20 -1.70 10.07
C ALA A 98 -8.94 -2.07 8.78
N VAL A 99 -8.50 -3.10 8.06
CA VAL A 99 -9.17 -3.59 6.85
C VAL A 99 -10.60 -4.05 7.16
N ASN A 100 -10.79 -4.81 8.24
CA ASN A 100 -12.11 -5.27 8.68
C ASN A 100 -13.04 -4.11 9.01
N LEU A 101 -12.55 -3.13 9.78
CA LEU A 101 -13.33 -1.94 10.14
C LEU A 101 -13.76 -1.15 8.90
N VAL A 102 -12.83 -0.84 8.00
CA VAL A 102 -13.12 -0.08 6.77
C VAL A 102 -14.12 -0.83 5.90
N SER A 103 -13.97 -2.15 5.77
CA SER A 103 -14.86 -2.97 4.94
C SER A 103 -16.29 -3.01 5.48
N VAL A 104 -16.46 -3.16 6.80
CA VAL A 104 -17.78 -3.17 7.43
C VAL A 104 -18.47 -1.81 7.29
N LEU A 105 -17.71 -0.71 7.42
CA LEU A 105 -18.24 0.64 7.22
C LEU A 105 -18.59 0.93 5.75
N ALA A 106 -17.82 0.38 4.81
CA ALA A 106 -18.05 0.57 3.38
C ALA A 106 -19.20 -0.29 2.83
N ALA A 107 -19.44 -1.48 3.40
CA ALA A 107 -20.46 -2.43 2.93
C ALA A 107 -21.85 -1.82 2.68
N PRO A 108 -22.50 -1.07 3.61
CA PRO A 108 -23.82 -0.50 3.37
C PRO A 108 -23.82 0.53 2.23
N ILE A 109 -22.74 1.31 2.10
CA ILE A 109 -22.57 2.28 1.02
C ILE A 109 -22.50 1.55 -0.31
N ILE A 110 -21.69 0.50 -0.41
CA ILE A 110 -21.55 -0.30 -1.63
C ILE A 110 -22.89 -0.92 -2.04
N VAL A 111 -23.64 -1.50 -1.10
CA VAL A 111 -24.97 -2.08 -1.36
C VAL A 111 -25.93 -1.01 -1.89
N GLN A 112 -25.94 0.18 -1.29
CA GLN A 112 -26.83 1.27 -1.70
C GLN A 112 -26.53 1.76 -3.12
N PHE A 113 -25.26 1.78 -3.52
CA PHE A 113 -24.82 2.22 -4.86
C PHE A 113 -24.65 1.08 -5.86
N ARG A 114 -25.09 -0.15 -5.54
CA ARG A 114 -24.97 -1.35 -6.41
C ARG A 114 -25.52 -1.15 -7.82
N GLY A 115 -26.52 -0.27 -8.00
CA GLY A 115 -27.09 0.08 -9.31
C GLY A 115 -26.38 1.22 -10.07
N VAL A 116 -25.57 2.02 -9.38
CA VAL A 116 -24.87 3.20 -9.94
C VAL A 116 -23.51 2.84 -10.54
N LEU A 117 -22.92 1.71 -10.16
CA LEU A 117 -21.62 1.20 -10.64
C LEU A 117 -21.79 0.04 -11.65
N THR A 118 -22.76 0.14 -12.56
CA THR A 118 -22.86 -0.77 -13.70
C THR A 118 -21.69 -0.57 -14.66
N THR A 119 -21.33 -1.59 -15.45
CA THR A 119 -20.26 -1.46 -16.47
C THR A 119 -20.45 -0.24 -17.37
N GLY A 120 -21.70 0.12 -17.67
CA GLY A 120 -22.05 1.32 -18.43
C GLY A 120 -21.66 2.63 -17.76
N THR A 121 -21.87 2.79 -16.45
CA THR A 121 -21.51 4.01 -15.72
C THR A 121 -20.01 4.12 -15.49
N LEU A 122 -19.32 3.00 -15.25
CA LEU A 122 -17.85 2.99 -15.14
C LEU A 122 -17.18 3.39 -16.47
N LEU A 123 -17.68 2.87 -17.60
CA LEU A 123 -17.21 3.29 -18.93
C LEU A 123 -17.54 4.76 -19.20
N ALA A 124 -18.73 5.23 -18.81
CA ALA A 124 -19.11 6.63 -18.98
C ALA A 124 -18.25 7.60 -18.14
N ILE A 125 -17.94 7.25 -16.88
CA ILE A 125 -17.05 8.03 -16.02
C ILE A 125 -15.62 8.01 -16.58
N GLY A 126 -15.12 6.84 -17.00
CA GLY A 126 -13.81 6.72 -17.63
C GLY A 126 -13.69 7.56 -18.90
N ALA A 127 -14.70 7.51 -19.78
CA ALA A 127 -14.77 8.33 -20.98
C ALA A 127 -14.82 9.83 -20.65
N ALA A 128 -15.64 10.24 -19.68
CA ALA A 128 -15.74 11.63 -19.24
C ALA A 128 -14.42 12.17 -18.68
N VAL A 129 -13.70 11.37 -17.89
CA VAL A 129 -12.38 11.75 -17.35
C VAL A 129 -11.35 11.90 -18.47
N VAL A 130 -11.33 11.00 -19.45
CA VAL A 130 -10.43 11.11 -20.62
C VAL A 130 -10.75 12.36 -21.45
N VAL A 131 -12.04 12.65 -21.67
CA VAL A 131 -12.47 13.88 -22.36
C VAL A 131 -12.04 15.12 -21.58
N LEU A 132 -12.24 15.15 -20.26
CA LEU A 132 -11.84 16.29 -19.44
C LEU A 132 -10.31 16.48 -19.43
N LEU A 133 -9.53 15.40 -19.34
CA LEU A 133 -8.07 15.48 -19.38
C LEU A 133 -7.56 15.93 -20.74
N THR A 134 -8.16 15.46 -21.84
CA THR A 134 -7.78 15.89 -23.20
C THR A 134 -8.13 17.35 -23.44
N VAL A 135 -9.29 17.82 -22.98
CA VAL A 135 -9.67 19.24 -23.00
C VAL A 135 -8.72 20.07 -22.13
N LEU A 136 -8.36 19.61 -20.94
CA LEU A 136 -7.44 20.32 -20.06
C LEU A 136 -6.04 20.44 -20.67
N LEU A 137 -5.53 19.36 -21.28
CA LEU A 137 -4.27 19.38 -22.02
C LEU A 137 -4.33 20.32 -23.22
N TRP A 138 -5.45 20.32 -23.95
CA TRP A 138 -5.67 21.23 -25.07
C TRP A 138 -5.74 22.69 -24.64
N VAL A 139 -6.41 23.00 -23.52
CA VAL A 139 -6.49 24.35 -22.94
C VAL A 139 -5.12 24.82 -22.46
N VAL A 140 -4.36 23.97 -21.77
CA VAL A 140 -2.99 24.29 -21.33
C VAL A 140 -2.09 24.56 -22.55
N TRP A 141 -2.25 23.78 -23.62
CA TRP A 141 -1.52 24.01 -24.87
C TRP A 141 -1.96 25.30 -25.56
N GLN A 142 -3.26 25.62 -25.56
CA GLN A 142 -3.77 26.87 -26.12
C GLN A 142 -3.31 28.08 -25.30
N SER A 143 -3.22 27.96 -23.97
CA SER A 143 -2.68 29.02 -23.10
C SER A 143 -1.20 29.31 -23.35
N LYS A 144 -0.46 28.35 -23.93
CA LYS A 144 0.92 28.56 -24.38
C LYS A 144 1.03 29.19 -25.77
N ARG A 145 -0.10 29.40 -26.46
CA ARG A 145 -0.13 30.19 -27.70
C ARG A 145 -0.21 31.66 -27.29
N GLU A 146 0.87 32.39 -27.50
CA GLU A 146 0.91 33.84 -27.29
C GLU A 146 -0.15 34.51 -28.17
N VAL A 147 -0.88 35.47 -27.58
CA VAL A 147 -1.92 36.24 -28.27
C VAL A 147 -1.24 37.02 -29.41
N PRO A 148 -1.65 36.83 -30.68
CA PRO A 148 -1.19 37.66 -31.78
C PRO A 148 -1.73 39.08 -31.59
N GLU A 149 -0.96 39.83 -30.81
CA GLU A 149 -0.70 41.26 -30.82
C GLU A 149 -1.89 42.21 -31.00
N LEU A 150 -1.94 43.18 -30.08
CA LEU A 150 -2.42 44.54 -30.32
C LEU A 150 -1.59 45.25 -31.42
N ALA A 151 -1.31 44.60 -32.55
CA ALA A 151 -0.60 45.13 -33.73
C ALA A 151 -1.53 45.96 -34.63
N GLY A 152 -2.46 46.69 -34.01
CA GLY A 152 -3.47 47.47 -34.70
C GLY A 152 -4.13 48.46 -33.77
N ALA A 153 -3.34 49.18 -32.94
CA ALA A 153 -3.82 50.42 -32.36
C ALA A 153 -3.83 51.48 -33.48
N PRO A 154 -5.01 51.98 -33.93
CA PRO A 154 -5.04 53.11 -34.84
C PRO A 154 -4.52 54.34 -34.11
N ALA A 155 -3.56 55.03 -34.72
CA ALA A 155 -3.09 56.32 -34.27
C ALA A 155 -4.24 57.34 -34.35
N SER A 156 -4.96 57.55 -33.24
CA SER A 156 -5.86 58.70 -33.09
C SER A 156 -5.21 59.73 -32.18
N GLY A 157 -4.26 60.49 -32.74
CA GLY A 157 -3.77 61.74 -32.15
C GLY A 157 -4.35 62.92 -32.93
N SER A 158 -5.56 63.35 -32.57
CA SER A 158 -6.14 64.62 -33.04
C SER A 158 -6.05 65.67 -31.94
N GLY A 159 -5.30 66.73 -32.22
CA GLY A 159 -5.64 68.11 -31.83
C GLY A 159 -5.17 68.61 -30.46
N GLN A 160 -4.01 69.28 -30.44
CA GLN A 160 -3.74 70.65 -29.96
C GLN A 160 -2.26 70.82 -29.59
#